data_AF-A0AA47P4A8-F1
#
_entry.id   AF-A0AA47P4A8-F1
#
_cell.length_a   1.000
_cell.length_b   1.000
_cell.length_c   1.000
_cell.angle_alpha   90.00
_cell.angle_beta   90.00
_cell.angle_gamma   90.00
#
_symmetry.space_group_name_H-M   'P 1'
#
loop_
_entity.id
_entity.type
_entity.pdbx_description
1 polymer ?
#
loop_
_entity_poly.entity_id
_entity_poly.type
_entity_poly.pdbx_seq_one_letter_code
_entity_poly.pdbx_strand_id
1 'polypeptide(L)'
;MESGDKRLDFIRDVVLKVYQLGLDEWRELMAEEGNRVIFTSFFENSDYQRLLVSLDSSPKLIVNLDLFQNSKQKAIYFIKREYMVITNDNIQQVLIGEVAGDPVDAIIDVTNEIVFPLLVNKDNTQCWPKVMADDVFRHTKKLKNEMTVFDGQMQGQTFLPLPEKAETPGDDGSG
;
A
#
# COMPACT_ATOMS: atom_id res chain seq x y z
N MET A 1 21.46 15.76 -27.66
CA MET A 1 20.04 15.76 -27.25
C MET A 1 20.05 15.82 -25.75
N GLU A 2 19.54 16.90 -25.15
CA GLU A 2 19.40 16.98 -23.69
C GLU A 2 18.54 15.80 -23.25
N SER A 3 19.17 14.79 -22.67
CA SER A 3 18.49 13.64 -22.12
C SER A 3 17.81 14.12 -20.84
N GLY A 4 16.48 14.28 -20.88
CA GLY A 4 15.68 14.57 -19.69
C GLY A 4 15.97 13.55 -18.57
N ASP A 5 15.78 13.99 -17.32
CA ASP A 5 15.98 13.13 -16.15
C ASP A 5 14.93 12.00 -16.16
N LYS A 6 15.39 10.78 -16.48
CA LYS A 6 14.53 9.60 -16.61
C LYS A 6 13.83 9.26 -15.29
N ARG A 7 14.40 9.69 -14.15
CA ARG A 7 13.79 9.48 -12.83
C ARG A 7 12.50 10.28 -12.69
N LEU A 8 12.50 11.52 -13.14
CA LEU A 8 11.30 12.38 -13.14
C LEU A 8 10.27 11.89 -14.15
N ASP A 9 10.70 11.47 -15.35
CA ASP A 9 9.81 10.91 -16.36
C ASP A 9 9.08 9.67 -15.83
N PHE A 10 9.80 8.77 -15.15
CA PHE A 10 9.21 7.58 -14.55
C PHE A 10 8.13 7.92 -13.51
N ILE A 11 8.42 8.82 -12.57
CA ILE A 11 7.45 9.23 -11.55
C ILE A 11 6.25 9.91 -12.21
N ARG A 12 6.48 10.84 -13.16
CA ARG A 12 5.41 11.52 -13.91
C ARG A 12 4.46 10.51 -14.54
N ASP A 13 5.00 9.56 -15.31
CA ASP A 13 4.17 8.65 -16.11
C ASP A 13 3.30 7.76 -15.20
N VAL A 14 3.81 7.37 -14.03
CA VAL A 14 3.04 6.66 -13.00
C VAL A 14 1.96 7.57 -12.42
N VAL A 15 2.31 8.77 -11.97
CA VAL A 15 1.39 9.72 -11.32
C VAL A 15 0.24 10.10 -12.25
N LEU A 16 0.54 10.49 -13.48
CA LEU A 16 -0.46 10.90 -14.46
C LEU A 16 -1.39 9.75 -14.84
N LYS A 17 -0.85 8.53 -14.97
CA LYS A 17 -1.66 7.35 -15.27
C LYS A 17 -2.62 6.99 -14.14
N VAL A 18 -2.15 7.03 -12.89
CA VAL A 18 -2.97 6.64 -11.72
C VAL A 18 -4.03 7.69 -11.41
N TYR A 19 -3.72 8.98 -11.53
CA TYR A 19 -4.68 10.07 -11.32
C TYR A 19 -5.49 10.45 -12.56
N GLN A 20 -5.17 9.88 -13.72
CA GLN A 20 -5.80 10.21 -15.00
C GLN A 20 -5.71 11.70 -15.36
N LEU A 21 -4.54 12.30 -15.10
CA LEU A 21 -4.24 13.72 -15.33
C LEU A 21 -3.42 13.94 -16.61
N GLY A 22 -3.35 15.20 -17.06
CA GLY A 22 -2.55 15.63 -18.20
C GLY A 22 -1.13 16.07 -17.83
N LEU A 23 -0.35 16.45 -18.84
CA LEU A 23 1.01 16.97 -18.64
C LEU A 23 1.02 18.35 -17.98
N ASP A 24 -0.07 19.10 -18.05
CA ASP A 24 -0.12 20.47 -17.54
C ASP A 24 -0.13 20.50 -16.01
N GLU A 25 -0.81 19.55 -15.36
CA GLU A 25 -0.78 19.38 -13.90
C GLU A 25 0.62 19.02 -13.40
N TRP A 26 1.34 18.16 -14.13
CA TRP A 26 2.73 17.85 -13.82
C TRP A 26 3.66 19.07 -14.00
N ARG A 27 3.44 19.87 -15.06
CA ARG A 27 4.21 21.09 -15.31
C ARG A 27 3.96 22.11 -14.20
N GLU A 28 2.73 22.25 -13.72
CA GLU A 28 2.41 23.14 -12.60
C GLU A 28 3.12 22.69 -11.31
N LEU A 29 3.08 21.39 -10.99
CA LEU A 29 3.82 20.82 -9.85
C LEU A 29 5.32 21.17 -9.93
N MET A 30 5.92 20.97 -11.10
CA MET A 30 7.35 21.17 -11.34
C MET A 30 7.74 22.64 -11.49
N ALA A 31 6.79 23.56 -11.69
CA ALA A 31 7.06 25.00 -11.76
C ALA A 31 7.49 25.57 -10.40
N GLU A 32 7.01 24.96 -9.31
CA GLU A 32 7.37 25.33 -7.95
C GLU A 32 8.75 24.78 -7.54
N GLU A 33 9.63 25.66 -7.06
CA GLU A 33 11.01 25.30 -6.71
C GLU A 33 11.10 24.33 -5.54
N GLY A 34 10.25 24.50 -4.52
CA GLY A 34 10.20 23.60 -3.37
C GLY A 34 9.94 22.15 -3.78
N ASN A 35 9.03 21.92 -4.74
CA ASN A 35 8.72 20.59 -5.23
C ASN A 35 9.92 19.95 -5.94
N ARG A 36 10.67 20.73 -6.73
CA ARG A 36 11.92 20.26 -7.37
C ARG A 36 12.94 19.82 -6.32
N VAL A 37 13.12 20.60 -5.25
CA VAL A 37 14.00 20.25 -4.13
C VAL A 37 13.57 18.94 -3.46
N ILE A 38 12.26 18.70 -3.30
CA ILE A 38 11.72 17.46 -2.74
C ILE A 38 12.08 16.26 -3.62
N PHE A 39 11.88 16.33 -4.93
CA PHE A 39 12.28 15.27 -5.85
C PHE A 39 13.79 15.00 -5.80
N THR A 40 14.61 16.05 -5.87
CA THR A 40 16.07 15.93 -5.76
C THR A 40 16.48 15.29 -4.44
N SER A 41 15.87 15.69 -3.33
CA SER A 41 16.14 15.12 -2.00
C SER A 41 15.78 13.63 -1.96
N PHE A 42 14.63 13.24 -2.50
CA PHE A 42 14.28 11.83 -2.63
C PHE A 42 15.30 11.07 -3.49
N PHE A 43 15.81 11.63 -4.58
CA PHE A 43 16.75 10.89 -5.41
C PHE A 43 18.16 10.84 -4.82
N GLU A 44 18.66 11.92 -4.26
CA GLU A 44 20.09 12.09 -3.96
C GLU A 44 20.44 11.85 -2.49
N ASN A 45 19.46 11.84 -1.58
CA ASN A 45 19.68 11.55 -0.17
C ASN A 45 19.20 10.14 0.18
N SER A 46 20.10 9.29 0.69
CA SER A 46 19.79 7.92 1.13
C SER A 46 18.81 7.85 2.31
N ASP A 47 18.73 8.92 3.12
CA ASP A 47 17.90 8.97 4.32
C ASP A 47 16.41 9.18 3.98
N TYR A 48 16.13 9.87 2.87
CA TYR A 48 14.77 10.00 2.35
C TYR A 48 14.39 8.75 1.55
N GLN A 49 13.76 7.79 2.22
CA GLN A 49 13.36 6.51 1.62
C GLN A 49 12.02 6.57 0.90
N ARG A 50 11.23 7.63 1.10
CA ARG A 50 9.86 7.71 0.63
C ARG A 50 9.57 9.05 -0.03
N LEU A 51 8.72 9.02 -1.04
CA LEU A 51 8.15 10.18 -1.69
C LEU A 51 6.66 9.92 -1.86
N LEU A 52 5.85 10.91 -1.53
CA LEU A 52 4.40 10.86 -1.63
C LEU A 52 3.92 11.90 -2.63
N VAL A 53 3.03 11.50 -3.53
CA VAL A 53 2.33 12.40 -4.45
C VAL A 53 0.83 12.25 -4.23
N SER A 54 0.15 13.34 -3.90
CA SER A 54 -1.28 13.39 -3.63
C SER A 54 -1.98 14.50 -4.42
N LEU A 55 -3.31 14.54 -4.36
CA LEU A 55 -4.09 15.67 -4.85
C LEU A 55 -4.58 16.52 -3.68
N ASP A 56 -4.60 17.84 -3.88
CA ASP A 56 -5.27 18.77 -3.00
C ASP A 56 -6.81 18.78 -3.25
N SER A 57 -7.53 19.73 -2.65
CA SER A 57 -8.97 19.88 -2.87
C SER A 57 -9.36 20.45 -4.25
N SER A 58 -8.39 20.89 -5.04
CA SER A 58 -8.51 21.61 -6.32
C SER A 58 -7.72 20.92 -7.44
N PRO A 59 -7.97 19.61 -7.67
CA PRO A 59 -7.09 18.61 -8.33
C PRO A 59 -5.60 18.95 -8.57
N LYS A 60 -4.95 19.71 -7.70
CA LYS A 60 -3.56 20.10 -7.84
C LYS A 60 -2.67 19.05 -7.22
N LEU A 61 -1.62 18.66 -7.92
CA LEU A 61 -0.62 17.73 -7.40
C LEU A 61 0.16 18.38 -6.25
N ILE A 62 0.34 17.63 -5.17
CA ILE A 62 1.22 17.96 -4.05
C ILE A 62 2.25 16.85 -3.90
N VAL A 63 3.50 17.20 -3.60
CA VAL A 63 4.57 16.24 -3.32
C VAL A 63 5.16 16.45 -1.92
N ASN A 64 5.45 15.37 -1.19
CA ASN A 64 6.01 15.40 0.16
C ASN A 64 6.98 14.23 0.40
N LEU A 65 7.90 14.40 1.36
CA LEU A 65 8.79 13.31 1.86
C LEU A 65 8.25 12.66 3.14
N ASP A 66 7.34 13.35 3.83
CA ASP A 66 6.76 12.91 5.11
C ASP A 66 5.46 12.11 4.93
N LEU A 67 4.96 11.55 6.04
CA LEU A 67 3.69 10.84 6.08
C LEU A 67 2.50 11.77 5.82
N PHE A 68 1.38 11.17 5.43
CA PHE A 68 0.09 11.83 5.28
C PHE A 68 -0.23 12.72 6.48
N GLN A 69 -0.43 14.01 6.22
CA GLN A 69 -1.01 14.92 7.21
C GLN A 69 -2.55 14.82 7.24
N ASN A 70 -3.16 14.24 6.20
CA ASN A 70 -4.60 14.06 6.08
C ASN A 70 -4.92 12.63 5.60
N SER A 71 -5.68 11.89 6.40
CA SER A 71 -5.98 10.48 6.16
C SER A 71 -7.01 10.23 5.05
N LYS A 72 -7.69 11.29 4.56
CA LYS A 72 -8.81 11.14 3.62
C LYS A 72 -8.43 11.20 2.13
N GLN A 73 -7.16 11.43 1.82
CA GLN A 73 -6.73 11.68 0.44
C GLN A 73 -5.99 10.48 -0.12
N LYS A 74 -6.43 10.04 -1.31
CA LYS A 74 -5.70 9.09 -2.12
C LYS A 74 -4.31 9.65 -2.44
N ALA A 75 -3.28 8.85 -2.22
CA ALA A 75 -1.91 9.19 -2.60
C ALA A 75 -1.17 8.03 -3.24
N ILE A 76 -0.20 8.37 -4.06
CA ILE A 76 0.77 7.44 -4.64
C ILE A 76 2.07 7.61 -3.87
N TYR A 77 2.64 6.50 -3.39
CA TYR A 77 3.94 6.50 -2.74
C TYR A 77 4.98 5.77 -3.57
N PHE A 78 6.21 6.25 -3.44
CA PHE A 78 7.41 5.69 -4.02
C PHE A 78 8.38 5.37 -2.89
N ILE A 79 8.77 4.12 -2.73
CA ILE A 79 9.63 3.65 -1.64
C ILE A 79 10.91 3.02 -2.18
N LYS A 80 12.05 3.47 -1.66
CA LYS A 80 13.35 2.81 -1.89
C LYS A 80 13.40 1.51 -1.10
N ARG A 81 13.87 0.43 -1.75
CA ARG A 81 14.01 -0.88 -1.08
C ARG A 81 15.11 -0.89 -0.03
N GLU A 82 16.11 -0.03 -0.20
CA GLU A 82 17.26 0.12 0.69
C GLU A 82 17.62 1.59 0.84
N TYR A 83 18.47 1.93 1.82
CA TYR A 83 19.02 3.28 2.00
C TYR A 83 20.03 3.59 0.89
N MET A 84 19.54 4.05 -0.25
CA MET A 84 20.34 4.30 -1.45
C MET A 84 19.96 5.60 -2.15
N VAL A 85 20.85 6.07 -3.03
CA VAL A 85 20.53 7.10 -4.01
C VAL A 85 19.85 6.46 -5.23
N ILE A 86 18.92 7.20 -5.82
CA ILE A 86 18.21 6.80 -7.02
C ILE A 86 18.83 7.50 -8.23
N THR A 87 19.34 6.69 -9.14
CA THR A 87 19.96 7.09 -10.39
C THR A 87 19.04 6.75 -11.56
N ASN A 88 19.40 7.19 -12.76
CA ASN A 88 18.68 6.83 -13.98
C ASN A 88 18.66 5.31 -14.25
N ASP A 89 19.62 4.56 -13.70
CA ASP A 89 19.79 3.13 -13.96
C ASP A 89 19.01 2.26 -12.97
N ASN A 90 18.70 2.77 -11.76
CA ASN A 90 18.04 1.99 -10.70
C ASN A 90 16.61 2.45 -10.37
N ILE A 91 16.07 3.50 -11.00
CA ILE A 91 14.73 4.04 -10.72
C ILE A 91 13.62 2.98 -10.76
N GLN A 92 13.75 1.97 -11.63
CA GLN A 92 12.78 0.88 -11.76
C GLN A 92 12.70 -0.02 -10.51
N GLN A 93 13.68 0.05 -9.60
CA GLN A 93 13.69 -0.73 -8.36
C GLN A 93 12.81 -0.09 -7.27
N VAL A 94 12.43 1.17 -7.43
CA VAL A 94 11.54 1.89 -6.52
C VAL A 94 10.19 1.19 -6.48
N LEU A 95 9.74 0.85 -5.28
CA LEU A 95 8.42 0.28 -5.05
C LEU A 95 7.38 1.38 -5.22
N ILE A 96 6.32 1.07 -5.95
CA ILE A 96 5.19 1.95 -6.18
C ILE A 96 4.00 1.34 -5.48
N GLY A 97 3.25 2.17 -4.76
CA GLY A 97 1.93 1.76 -4.30
C GLY A 97 1.01 2.95 -4.14
N GLU A 98 -0.25 2.62 -3.85
CA GLU A 98 -1.31 3.59 -3.63
C GLU A 98 -1.84 3.41 -2.20
N VAL A 99 -2.17 4.51 -1.55
CA VAL A 99 -2.96 4.53 -0.31
C VAL A 99 -4.33 5.09 -0.63
N ALA A 100 -5.36 4.35 -0.22
CA ALA A 100 -6.75 4.76 -0.39
C ALA A 100 -7.11 5.95 0.50
N GLY A 101 -8.17 6.67 0.13
CA GLY A 101 -8.74 7.74 0.95
C GLY A 101 -9.38 7.27 2.27
N ASP A 102 -9.49 5.96 2.49
CA ASP A 102 -9.78 5.38 3.80
C ASP A 102 -8.77 4.26 4.09
N PRO A 103 -7.67 4.55 4.82
CA PRO A 103 -6.63 3.57 5.07
C PRO A 103 -7.08 2.46 6.01
N VAL A 104 -8.11 2.68 6.84
CA VAL A 104 -8.62 1.67 7.76
C VAL A 104 -9.40 0.62 6.98
N ASP A 105 -10.37 1.06 6.18
CA ASP A 105 -11.14 0.16 5.32
C ASP A 105 -10.23 -0.59 4.36
N ALA A 106 -9.24 0.09 3.76
CA ALA A 106 -8.28 -0.54 2.87
C ALA A 106 -7.43 -1.63 3.57
N ILE A 107 -7.06 -1.45 4.85
CA ILE A 107 -6.34 -2.47 5.61
C ILE A 107 -7.24 -3.68 5.89
N ILE A 108 -8.51 -3.43 6.23
CA ILE A 108 -9.50 -4.50 6.46
C ILE A 108 -9.68 -5.32 5.17
N ASP A 109 -9.89 -4.64 4.04
CA ASP A 109 -10.07 -5.26 2.72
C ASP A 109 -8.83 -6.06 2.31
N VAL A 110 -7.63 -5.47 2.38
CA VAL A 110 -6.38 -6.18 2.04
C VAL A 110 -6.19 -7.40 2.95
N THR A 111 -6.53 -7.29 4.23
CA THR A 111 -6.40 -8.41 5.15
C THR A 111 -7.35 -9.56 4.78
N ASN A 112 -8.61 -9.25 4.48
CA ASN A 112 -9.64 -10.25 4.19
C ASN A 112 -9.53 -10.85 2.79
N GLU A 113 -9.25 -10.04 1.78
CA GLU A 113 -9.27 -10.44 0.37
C GLU A 113 -7.91 -10.96 -0.11
N ILE A 114 -6.81 -10.52 0.50
CA ILE A 114 -5.45 -10.85 0.04
C ILE A 114 -4.71 -11.67 1.11
N VAL A 115 -4.50 -11.11 2.31
CA VAL A 115 -3.63 -11.74 3.32
C VAL A 115 -4.21 -13.07 3.80
N PHE A 116 -5.51 -13.12 4.10
CA PHE A 116 -6.15 -14.32 4.62
C PHE A 116 -6.13 -15.49 3.61
N PRO A 117 -6.57 -15.34 2.34
CA PRO A 117 -6.46 -16.40 1.35
C PRO A 117 -5.02 -16.83 1.09
N LEU A 118 -4.06 -15.89 1.09
CA LEU A 118 -2.65 -16.22 0.88
C LEU A 118 -2.09 -17.15 1.97
N LEU A 119 -2.44 -16.93 3.23
CA LEU A 119 -1.91 -17.67 4.38
C LEU A 119 -2.68 -18.96 4.67
N VAL A 120 -3.96 -19.03 4.32
CA VAL A 120 -4.82 -20.19 4.60
C VAL A 120 -4.83 -21.21 3.47
N ASN A 121 -4.47 -20.81 2.25
CA ASN A 121 -4.38 -21.75 1.13
C ASN A 121 -3.29 -22.80 1.40
N LYS A 122 -3.70 -24.07 1.48
CA LYS A 122 -2.80 -25.21 1.70
C LYS A 122 -1.75 -25.33 0.60
N ASP A 123 -2.07 -24.90 -0.61
CA ASP A 123 -1.13 -24.91 -1.73
C ASP A 123 0.04 -23.95 -1.53
N ASN A 124 -0.20 -22.82 -0.86
CA ASN A 124 0.85 -21.85 -0.53
C ASN A 124 1.73 -22.31 0.64
N THR A 125 1.30 -23.31 1.40
CA THR A 125 1.94 -23.77 2.64
C THR A 125 2.42 -25.22 2.56
N GLN A 126 2.40 -25.86 1.38
CA GLN A 126 2.78 -27.28 1.21
C GLN A 126 4.20 -27.59 1.70
N CYS A 127 5.13 -26.62 1.56
CA CYS A 127 6.52 -26.77 1.98
C CYS A 127 6.75 -26.40 3.45
N TRP A 128 5.72 -25.96 4.18
CA TRP A 128 5.86 -25.54 5.56
C TRP A 128 5.80 -26.75 6.49
N PRO A 129 6.62 -26.80 7.56
CA PRO A 129 6.43 -27.78 8.61
C PRO A 129 5.01 -27.69 9.17
N LYS A 130 4.34 -28.84 9.37
CA LYS A 130 2.93 -28.89 9.79
C LYS A 130 2.63 -28.01 11.00
N VAL A 131 3.49 -28.05 12.02
CA VAL A 131 3.32 -27.25 13.24
C VAL A 131 3.35 -25.74 12.95
N MET A 132 4.15 -25.31 11.98
CA MET A 132 4.22 -23.91 11.54
C MET A 132 2.98 -23.51 10.74
N ALA A 133 2.54 -24.36 9.81
CA ALA A 133 1.31 -24.12 9.05
C ALA A 133 0.08 -24.02 9.96
N ASP A 134 -0.04 -24.93 10.93
CA ASP A 134 -1.12 -24.93 11.92
C ASP A 134 -1.08 -23.67 12.81
N ASP A 135 0.12 -23.20 13.18
CA ASP A 135 0.28 -21.99 13.99
C ASP A 135 -0.05 -20.70 13.22
N VAL A 136 0.44 -20.57 11.99
CA VAL A 136 0.10 -19.43 11.12
C VAL A 136 -1.39 -19.41 10.83
N PHE A 137 -2.00 -20.55 10.49
CA PHE A 137 -3.44 -20.65 10.27
C PHE A 137 -4.25 -20.19 11.49
N ARG A 138 -3.83 -20.58 12.70
CA ARG A 138 -4.48 -20.14 13.94
C ARG A 138 -4.36 -18.62 14.14
N HIS A 139 -3.17 -18.06 13.96
CA HIS A 139 -2.96 -16.61 14.09
C HIS A 139 -3.72 -15.82 13.02
N THR A 140 -3.77 -16.32 11.78
CA THR A 140 -4.53 -15.72 10.70
C THR A 140 -6.04 -15.73 10.97
N LYS A 141 -6.58 -16.82 11.54
CA LYS A 141 -7.99 -16.85 12.00
C LYS A 141 -8.27 -15.85 13.11
N LYS A 142 -7.38 -15.76 14.09
CA LYS A 142 -7.48 -14.76 15.16
C LYS A 142 -7.49 -13.34 14.61
N LEU A 143 -6.56 -13.03 13.71
CA LEU A 143 -6.47 -11.72 13.05
C LEU A 143 -7.75 -11.40 12.28
N LYS A 144 -8.31 -12.36 11.53
CA LYS A 144 -9.57 -12.17 10.81
C LYS A 144 -10.72 -11.81 11.74
N ASN A 145 -10.85 -12.55 12.84
CA ASN A 145 -11.87 -12.28 13.85
C ASN A 145 -11.69 -10.89 14.48
N GLU A 146 -10.45 -10.50 14.81
CA GLU A 146 -10.14 -9.16 15.33
C GLU A 146 -10.50 -8.05 14.32
N MET A 147 -10.20 -8.24 13.03
CA MET A 147 -10.57 -7.30 11.97
C MET A 147 -12.09 -7.18 11.79
N THR A 148 -12.85 -8.27 11.87
CA THR A 148 -14.33 -8.23 11.81
C THR A 148 -14.93 -7.44 12.97
N VAL A 149 -14.41 -7.63 14.19
CA VAL A 149 -14.85 -6.86 15.36
C VAL A 149 -14.50 -5.38 15.19
N PHE A 150 -13.28 -5.09 14.73
CA PHE A 150 -12.79 -3.73 14.52
C PHE A 150 -13.59 -2.97 13.47
N ASP A 151 -13.87 -3.59 12.32
CA ASP A 151 -14.73 -3.03 11.27
C ASP A 151 -16.13 -2.70 11.82
N GLY A 152 -16.71 -3.63 12.56
CA GLY A 152 -17.95 -3.42 13.29
C GLY A 152 -17.96 -2.17 14.16
N GLN A 153 -16.94 -2.04 15.00
CA GLN A 153 -16.79 -0.91 15.91
C GLN A 153 -16.60 0.42 15.17
N MET A 154 -15.85 0.43 14.07
CA MET A 154 -15.72 1.61 13.19
C MET A 154 -17.07 2.06 12.63
N GLN A 155 -17.96 1.12 12.31
CA GLN A 155 -19.30 1.39 11.81
C GLN A 155 -20.34 1.64 12.92
N GLY A 156 -19.94 1.65 14.20
CA GLY A 156 -20.83 1.82 15.34
C GLY A 156 -21.71 0.60 15.64
N GLN A 157 -21.36 -0.57 15.11
CA GLN A 157 -22.04 -1.84 15.30
C GLN A 157 -21.20 -2.76 16.21
N THR A 158 -21.84 -3.71 16.88
CA THR A 158 -21.10 -4.74 17.65
C THR A 158 -21.20 -6.06 16.91
N PHE A 159 -20.13 -6.43 16.20
CA PHE A 159 -19.99 -7.76 15.64
C PHE A 159 -19.24 -8.65 16.64
N LEU A 160 -19.76 -9.87 16.85
CA LEU A 160 -19.10 -10.86 17.69
C LEU A 160 -18.18 -11.73 16.81
N PRO A 161 -16.98 -12.07 17.29
CA PRO A 161 -16.11 -12.99 16.58
C PRO A 161 -16.81 -14.36 16.48
N LEU A 162 -16.72 -15.00 15.32
CA LEU A 162 -17.26 -16.34 15.15
C LEU A 162 -16.48 -17.33 16.04
N PRO A 163 -17.16 -18.17 16.84
CA PRO A 163 -16.48 -19.12 17.71
C PRO A 163 -15.73 -20.17 16.86
N GLU A 164 -14.50 -20.51 17.26
CA GLU A 164 -13.57 -21.40 16.51
C GLU A 164 -14.17 -22.78 16.13
N LYS A 165 -15.24 -23.21 16.80
CA LYS A 165 -15.91 -24.50 16.60
C LYS A 165 -17.05 -24.48 15.57
N ALA A 166 -17.40 -23.32 15.01
CA ALA A 166 -18.48 -23.22 14.02
C ALA A 166 -18.00 -23.49 12.57
N GLU A 167 -16.70 -23.62 12.34
CA GLU A 167 -16.10 -23.82 10.99
C GLU A 167 -15.63 -25.26 10.74
N THR A 168 -16.24 -26.28 11.36
CA THR A 168 -16.14 -27.64 10.81
C THR A 168 -17.13 -27.76 9.66
N PRO A 169 -16.70 -27.93 8.39
CA PRO A 169 -17.58 -28.54 7.40
C PRO A 169 -18.06 -29.86 8.01
N GLY A 170 -19.36 -30.14 7.90
CA GLY A 170 -19.95 -31.35 8.46
C GLY A 170 -19.07 -32.55 8.12
N ASP A 171 -18.52 -33.16 9.16
CA ASP A 171 -18.02 -34.52 9.10
C ASP A 171 -19.30 -35.37 9.04
N ASP A 172 -19.75 -35.65 7.82
CA ASP A 172 -20.73 -36.66 7.51
C ASP A 172 -20.14 -38.02 7.88
N GLY A 173 -20.18 -38.28 9.20
CA GLY A 173 -19.92 -39.57 9.81
C GLY A 173 -20.82 -40.63 9.20
N SER A 174 -20.27 -41.35 8.23
CA SER A 174 -20.74 -42.67 7.81
C SER A 174 -19.96 -43.71 8.61
N GLY A 175 -20.56 -44.13 9.73
CA GLY A 175 -20.22 -45.31 10.50
C GLY A 175 -21.51 -46.01 10.90
#